data_AF-S9S2K4-F1
#
_entry.id   AF-S9S2K4-F1
#
_cell.length_a   1.000
_cell.length_b   1.000
_cell.length_c   1.000
_cell.angle_alpha   90.00
_cell.angle_beta   90.00
_cell.angle_gamma   90.00
#
_symmetry.space_group_name_H-M   'P 1'
#
loop_
_entity.id
_entity.type
_entity.pdbx_description
1 polymer ?
#
loop_
_entity_poly.entity_id
_entity_poly.type
_entity_poly.pdbx_seq_one_letter_code
_entity_poly.pdbx_strand_id
1 'polypeptide(L)'
;IRFTWGADQARLLELAATSPGIDRIFVNPAIKFALCRRLAPDQRGWLAKLRPWWGHDEHFHVRLACPAESGLCQPQAPIPEGDGCGAELESWLAQPLAIPKEKPHRQVRPLPEACTALAHE
;
A
#
# COMPACT_ATOMS: atom_id res chain seq x y z
N ILE A 1 -7.93 -17.37 19.18
CA ILE A 1 -7.17 -16.59 18.18
C ILE A 1 -6.37 -15.54 18.95
N ARG A 2 -5.03 -15.64 18.97
CA ARG A 2 -4.19 -14.62 19.62
C ARG A 2 -4.09 -13.43 18.67
N PHE A 3 -4.52 -12.26 19.12
CA PHE A 3 -4.28 -11.00 18.40
C PHE A 3 -2.80 -10.66 18.50
N THR A 4 -2.02 -10.99 17.47
CA THR A 4 -0.57 -10.71 17.37
C THR A 4 -0.29 -9.39 16.66
N TRP A 5 -1.11 -8.36 16.93
CA TRP A 5 -0.82 -6.99 16.51
C TRP A 5 -0.28 -6.22 17.71
N GLY A 6 0.91 -5.63 17.56
CA GLY A 6 1.60 -4.96 18.66
C GLY A 6 2.57 -3.88 18.19
N ALA A 7 3.42 -3.45 19.13
CA ALA A 7 4.40 -2.39 18.88
C ALA A 7 5.42 -2.81 17.79
N ASP A 8 5.81 -4.07 17.75
CA ASP A 8 6.81 -4.57 16.79
C ASP A 8 6.30 -4.51 15.34
N GLN A 9 5.03 -4.87 15.11
CA GLN A 9 4.41 -4.77 13.78
C GLN A 9 4.26 -3.30 13.35
N ALA A 10 3.86 -2.42 14.27
CA ALA A 10 3.80 -0.98 14.00
C ALA A 10 5.19 -0.42 13.67
N ARG A 11 6.22 -0.83 14.41
CA ARG A 11 7.60 -0.40 14.18
C ARG A 11 8.16 -0.92 12.86
N LEU A 12 7.86 -2.16 12.48
CA LEU A 12 8.25 -2.73 11.19
C LEU A 12 7.65 -1.90 10.03
N LEU A 13 6.37 -1.54 10.11
CA LEU A 13 5.72 -0.72 9.09
C LEU A 13 6.29 0.70 9.02
N GLU A 14 6.60 1.31 10.16
CA GLU A 14 7.26 2.62 10.20
C GLU A 14 8.64 2.58 9.54
N LEU A 15 9.46 1.58 9.89
CA LEU A 15 10.78 1.37 9.29
C LEU A 15 10.69 1.19 7.77
N ALA A 16 9.73 0.39 7.30
CA ALA A 16 9.51 0.21 5.88
C ALA A 16 9.04 1.51 5.21
N ALA A 17 8.06 2.22 5.78
CA ALA A 17 7.54 3.45 5.18
C ALA A 17 8.59 4.57 5.11
N THR A 18 9.48 4.63 6.10
CA THR A 18 10.54 5.65 6.18
C THR A 18 11.80 5.26 5.39
N SER A 19 11.89 4.02 4.89
CA SER A 19 13.05 3.58 4.11
C SER A 19 13.12 4.27 2.73
N PRO A 20 14.31 4.66 2.27
CA PRO A 20 14.51 5.21 0.93
C PRO A 20 14.07 4.21 -0.15
N GLY A 21 13.53 4.73 -1.25
CA GLY A 21 13.13 3.91 -2.40
C GLY A 21 11.79 3.19 -2.24
N ILE A 22 11.16 3.17 -1.05
CA ILE A 22 9.78 2.69 -0.90
C ILE A 22 8.80 3.78 -1.34
N ASP A 23 7.96 3.46 -2.32
CA ASP A 23 6.88 4.31 -2.81
C ASP A 23 5.63 4.15 -1.96
N ARG A 24 5.12 2.92 -1.80
CA ARG A 24 3.86 2.62 -1.09
C ARG A 24 3.91 1.29 -0.34
N ILE A 25 3.07 1.17 0.68
CA ILE A 25 2.84 -0.08 1.41
C ILE A 25 1.34 -0.35 1.49
N PHE A 26 0.88 -1.48 0.97
CA PHE A 26 -0.53 -1.89 1.10
C PHE A 26 -0.73 -2.70 2.38
N VAL A 27 -1.73 -2.30 3.18
CA VAL A 27 -2.09 -2.91 4.47
C VAL A 27 -3.60 -3.03 4.59
N ASN A 28 -4.07 -3.93 5.47
CA ASN A 28 -5.49 -3.97 5.81
C ASN A 28 -5.99 -2.61 6.36
N PRO A 29 -7.22 -2.15 6.04
CA PRO A 29 -7.75 -0.91 6.58
C PRO A 29 -7.75 -0.84 8.11
N ALA A 30 -7.99 -1.97 8.80
CA ALA A 30 -7.98 -2.03 10.26
C ALA A 30 -6.58 -1.76 10.85
N ILE A 31 -5.52 -2.17 10.17
CA ILE A 31 -4.13 -1.88 10.55
C ILE A 31 -3.86 -0.38 10.46
N LYS A 32 -4.21 0.24 9.32
CA LYS A 32 -4.03 1.69 9.14
C LYS A 32 -4.84 2.46 10.18
N PHE A 33 -6.08 2.05 10.45
CA PHE A 33 -6.93 2.64 11.49
C PHE A 33 -6.33 2.54 12.88
N ALA A 34 -5.78 1.37 13.26
CA ALA A 34 -5.11 1.19 14.54
C ALA A 34 -3.90 2.14 14.71
N LEU A 35 -3.11 2.34 13.66
CA LEU A 35 -1.99 3.28 13.66
C LEU A 35 -2.45 4.74 13.76
N CYS A 36 -3.46 5.13 12.97
CA CYS A 36 -4.06 6.46 13.02
C CYS A 36 -4.59 6.82 14.41
N ARG A 37 -5.17 5.85 15.14
CA ARG A 37 -5.65 6.07 16.51
C ARG A 37 -4.53 6.12 17.56
N ARG A 38 -3.43 5.41 17.33
CA ARG A 38 -2.33 5.29 18.29
C ARG A 38 -1.38 6.47 18.28
N LEU A 39 -1.11 7.04 17.11
CA LEU A 39 -0.08 8.07 16.92
C LEU A 39 -0.67 9.48 17.07
N ALA A 40 0.10 10.41 17.65
CA ALA A 40 -0.23 11.82 17.62
C ALA A 40 -0.09 12.39 16.19
N PRO A 41 -0.87 13.41 15.77
CA PRO A 41 -0.87 13.90 14.39
C PRO A 41 0.52 14.25 13.81
N ASP A 42 1.41 14.81 14.63
CA ASP A 42 2.78 15.18 14.28
C ASP A 42 3.70 13.97 14.00
N GLN A 43 3.31 12.77 14.46
CA GLN A 43 4.06 11.52 14.25
C GLN A 43 3.57 10.72 13.03
N ARG A 44 2.52 11.18 12.34
CA ARG A 44 1.82 10.40 11.30
C ARG A 44 2.34 10.60 9.88
N GLY A 45 3.38 11.41 9.67
CA GLY A 45 3.86 11.72 8.31
C GLY A 45 4.16 10.48 7.45
N TRP A 46 4.65 9.40 8.05
CA TRP A 46 4.94 8.15 7.36
C TRP A 46 3.69 7.32 6.99
N LEU A 47 2.53 7.57 7.63
CA LEU A 47 1.27 6.89 7.32
C LEU A 47 0.72 7.22 5.94
N ALA A 48 1.16 8.31 5.32
CA ALA A 48 0.82 8.66 3.94
C ALA A 48 1.12 7.50 2.98
N LYS A 49 2.26 6.81 3.18
CA LYS A 49 2.67 5.67 2.36
C LYS A 49 1.86 4.40 2.60
N LEU A 50 1.17 4.27 3.73
CA LEU A 50 0.30 3.13 4.01
C LEU A 50 -1.03 3.31 3.27
N ARG A 51 -1.34 2.40 2.36
CA ARG A 51 -2.52 2.43 1.50
C ARG A 51 -3.46 1.29 1.89
N PRO A 52 -4.70 1.58 2.34
CA PRO A 52 -5.66 0.53 2.68
C PRO A 52 -5.96 -0.36 1.47
N TRP A 53 -6.05 -1.68 1.69
CA TRP A 53 -6.46 -2.65 0.67
C TRP A 53 -7.08 -3.90 1.29
N TRP A 54 -7.98 -4.58 0.57
CA TRP A 54 -8.57 -5.85 1.04
C TRP A 54 -7.50 -6.93 1.30
N GLY A 55 -7.77 -7.83 2.26
CA GLY A 55 -6.77 -8.79 2.73
C GLY A 55 -5.68 -8.09 3.55
N HIS A 56 -4.40 -8.44 3.34
CA HIS A 56 -3.24 -7.80 3.96
C HIS A 56 -3.32 -7.65 5.49
N ASP A 57 -3.97 -8.61 6.16
CA ASP A 57 -4.11 -8.72 7.62
C ASP A 57 -3.07 -9.68 8.24
N GLU A 58 -2.40 -10.48 7.41
CA GLU A 58 -1.28 -11.36 7.78
C GLU A 58 0.05 -10.98 7.10
N HIS A 59 0.01 -10.15 6.06
CA HIS A 59 1.16 -9.67 5.30
C HIS A 59 0.92 -8.23 4.82
N PHE A 60 1.96 -7.56 4.35
CA PHE A 60 1.85 -6.25 3.71
C PHE A 60 2.64 -6.24 2.40
N HIS A 61 2.19 -5.47 1.42
CA HIS A 61 2.87 -5.37 0.13
C HIS A 61 3.64 -4.08 0.02
N VAL A 62 4.96 -4.20 -0.04
CA VAL A 62 5.86 -3.06 -0.29
C VAL A 62 6.00 -2.88 -1.80
N ARG A 63 5.84 -1.64 -2.27
CA ARG A 63 6.15 -1.21 -3.63
C ARG A 63 7.30 -0.23 -3.60
N LEU A 64 8.31 -0.51 -4.41
CA LEU A 64 9.46 0.38 -4.61
C LEU A 64 9.14 1.44 -5.67
N ALA A 65 9.83 2.57 -5.59
CA ALA A 65 9.89 3.56 -6.64
C ALA A 65 10.65 3.00 -7.85
N CYS A 66 10.36 3.54 -9.04
CA CYS A 66 11.16 3.25 -10.22
C CYS A 66 12.61 3.72 -9.99
N PRO A 67 13.62 2.86 -10.25
CA PRO A 67 15.02 3.27 -10.22
C PRO A 67 15.29 4.39 -11.25
N ALA A 68 16.16 5.34 -10.92
CA ALA A 68 16.44 6.51 -11.77
C ALA A 68 17.04 6.11 -13.13
N GLU A 69 17.81 5.02 -13.15
CA GLU A 69 18.43 4.44 -14.34
C GLU A 69 17.47 3.64 -15.22
N SER A 70 16.26 3.33 -14.72
CA SER A 70 15.28 2.51 -15.43
C SER A 70 14.31 3.36 -16.25
N GLY A 71 14.76 3.86 -17.41
CA GLY A 71 13.99 4.80 -18.25
C GLY A 71 12.66 4.28 -18.81
N LEU A 72 12.42 2.96 -18.79
CA LEU A 72 11.14 2.36 -19.21
C LEU A 72 10.20 2.04 -18.02
N CYS A 73 10.64 2.26 -16.78
CA CYS A 73 9.82 2.05 -15.59
C CYS A 73 8.81 3.19 -15.43
N GLN A 74 7.53 2.84 -15.28
CA GLN A 74 6.45 3.81 -15.12
C GLN A 74 6.04 3.91 -13.64
N PRO A 75 6.21 5.07 -12.99
CA PRO A 75 5.73 5.25 -11.63
C PRO A 75 4.19 5.30 -11.61
N GLN A 76 3.60 5.02 -10.44
CA GLN A 76 2.18 5.28 -10.22
C GLN A 76 1.92 6.78 -10.01
N ALA A 77 0.65 7.19 -10.06
CA ALA A 77 0.24 8.54 -9.66
C ALA A 77 0.79 8.89 -8.26
N PRO A 78 0.99 10.17 -7.91
CA PRO A 78 1.41 10.57 -6.56
C PRO A 78 0.46 10.10 -5.46
N ILE A 79 0.95 9.95 -4.23
CA ILE A 79 0.09 9.70 -3.07
C ILE A 79 -0.69 11.00 -2.77
N PRO A 80 -2.00 10.92 -2.47
CA PRO A 80 -2.74 12.09 -2.00
C PRO A 80 -2.08 12.74 -0.78
N GLU A 81 -2.21 14.06 -0.65
CA GLU A 81 -1.64 14.79 0.49
C GLU A 81 -2.26 14.35 1.83
N GLY A 82 -1.47 14.49 2.91
CA GLY A 82 -1.87 14.14 4.27
C GLY A 82 -1.49 12.71 4.69
N ASP A 83 -1.94 12.32 5.89
CA ASP A 83 -1.65 10.99 6.47
C ASP A 83 -2.61 9.88 5.95
N GLY A 84 -3.69 10.27 5.28
CA GLY A 84 -4.74 9.38 4.81
C GLY A 84 -5.49 8.68 5.95
N CYS A 85 -5.63 9.33 7.11
CA CYS A 85 -6.41 8.84 8.26
C CYS A 85 -7.87 9.35 8.28
N GLY A 86 -8.25 10.22 7.35
CA GLY A 86 -9.61 10.79 7.24
C GLY A 86 -10.53 10.04 6.29
N ALA A 87 -11.29 10.79 5.47
CA ALA A 87 -12.39 10.29 4.64
C ALA A 87 -12.03 9.09 3.74
N GLU A 88 -10.80 9.04 3.21
CA GLU A 88 -10.34 7.88 2.45
C GLU A 88 -10.43 6.60 3.30
N LEU A 89 -9.81 6.60 4.47
CA LEU A 89 -9.77 5.43 5.35
C LEU A 89 -11.18 5.06 5.84
N GLU A 90 -12.01 6.05 6.14
CA GLU A 90 -13.41 5.84 6.50
C GLU A 90 -14.19 5.12 5.40
N SER A 91 -13.98 5.49 4.13
CA SER A 91 -14.62 4.82 2.99
C SER A 91 -14.21 3.36 2.84
N TRP A 92 -12.99 3.00 3.25
CA TRP A 92 -12.51 1.61 3.26
C TRP A 92 -13.12 0.80 4.41
N LEU A 93 -13.26 1.42 5.58
CA LEU A 93 -13.87 0.79 6.76
C LEU A 93 -15.39 0.62 6.62
N ALA A 94 -16.04 1.45 5.80
CA ALA A 94 -17.46 1.34 5.50
C ALA A 94 -17.81 0.15 4.58
N GLN A 95 -16.81 -0.49 3.96
CA GLN A 95 -16.98 -1.64 3.08
C GLN A 95 -16.70 -2.95 3.83
N PRO A 96 -17.25 -4.09 3.38
CA PRO A 96 -16.82 -5.39 3.90
C PRO A 96 -15.31 -5.56 3.71
N LEU A 97 -14.59 -5.82 4.80
CA LEU A 97 -13.13 -6.03 4.76
C LEU A 97 -12.74 -7.38 4.13
N ALA A 98 -13.72 -8.28 3.95
CA ALA A 98 -13.53 -9.52 3.20
C ALA A 98 -13.17 -9.23 1.74
N ILE A 99 -12.28 -10.06 1.17
CA ILE A 99 -11.87 -9.95 -0.22
C ILE A 99 -13.12 -10.12 -1.12
N PRO A 100 -13.42 -9.16 -2.02
CA PRO A 100 -14.53 -9.31 -2.95
C PRO A 100 -14.42 -10.59 -3.77
N LYS A 101 -15.53 -11.33 -3.90
CA LYS A 101 -15.58 -12.59 -4.67
C LYS A 101 -15.56 -12.35 -6.18
N GLU A 102 -16.11 -11.22 -6.62
CA GLU A 102 -16.10 -10.82 -8.02
C GLU A 102 -14.75 -10.18 -8.36
N LYS A 103 -14.08 -10.73 -9.37
CA LYS A 103 -12.86 -10.13 -9.89
C LYS A 103 -13.24 -8.86 -10.65
N PRO A 104 -12.65 -7.70 -10.36
CA PRO A 104 -12.90 -6.50 -11.14
C PRO A 104 -12.61 -6.77 -12.62
N HIS A 105 -13.38 -6.13 -13.50
CA HIS A 105 -13.19 -6.24 -14.95
C HIS A 105 -11.72 -6.02 -15.30
N ARG A 106 -11.08 -7.07 -15.83
CA ARG A 106 -9.67 -7.03 -16.20
C ARG A 106 -9.55 -6.19 -17.46
N GLN A 107 -9.13 -4.94 -17.32
CA GLN A 107 -8.60 -4.19 -18.46
C GLN A 107 -7.35 -4.92 -18.95
N VAL A 108 -7.42 -5.52 -20.14
CA VAL A 108 -6.26 -6.12 -20.78
C VAL A 108 -5.42 -4.98 -21.32
N ARG A 109 -4.37 -4.61 -20.57
CA ARG A 109 -3.32 -3.73 -21.09
C ARG A 109 -2.38 -4.58 -21.95
N PRO A 110 -1.97 -4.09 -23.14
CA PRO A 110 -0.95 -4.78 -23.92
C PRO A 110 0.35 -4.85 -23.12
N LEU A 111 1.10 -5.93 -23.33
CA LEU A 111 2.42 -6.07 -22.74
C LEU A 111 3.34 -4.98 -23.32
N PRO A 112 4.21 -4.32 -22.51
CA PRO A 112 5.17 -3.34 -23.03
C PRO A 112 6.05 -3.93 -24.13
N GLU A 113 6.39 -3.13 -25.14
CA GLU A 113 7.14 -3.56 -26.33
C GLU A 113 8.44 -4.31 -25.98
N ALA A 114 9.24 -3.76 -25.06
CA ALA A 114 10.48 -4.38 -24.59
C ALA A 114 10.25 -5.77 -23.96
N CYS A 115 9.12 -5.98 -23.28
CA CYS A 115 8.76 -7.28 -22.70
C CYS A 115 8.25 -8.26 -23.75
N THR A 116 7.53 -7.76 -24.77
CA THR A 116 7.07 -8.58 -25.90
C THR A 116 8.24 -9.12 -26.69
N ALA A 117 9.29 -8.31 -26.93
CA ALA A 117 10.49 -8.74 -27.64
C ALA A 117 11.14 -9.99 -26.98
N LEU A 118 11.24 -10.01 -25.65
CA LEU A 118 11.80 -11.15 -24.89
C LEU A 118 10.94 -12.42 -24.95
N ALA A 119 9.63 -12.30 -25.17
CA ALA A 119 8.72 -13.45 -25.22
C ALA A 119 8.76 -14.19 -26.58
N HIS A 120 9.42 -13.60 -27.57
CA HIS A 120 9.53 -14.14 -28.94
C HIS A 120 10.97 -14.56 -29.30
N GLU A 121 11.90 -14.49 -28.35
CA GLU A 121 13.22 -15.13 -28.41
C GLU A 121 13.12 -16.61 -28.03
#